data_AF-A0A9P1ASD3-F1
#
_entry.id   AF-A0A9P1ASD3-F1
#
_cell.length_a   1.000
_cell.length_b   1.000
_cell.length_c   1.000
_cell.angle_alpha   90.00
_cell.angle_beta   90.00
_cell.angle_gamma   90.00
#
_symmetry.space_group_name_H-M   'P 1'
#
loop_
_entity.id
_entity.type
_entity.pdbx_description
1 polymer ?
#
loop_
_entity_poly.entity_id
_entity_poly.type
_entity_poly.pdbx_seq_one_letter_code
_entity_poly.pdbx_strand_id
1 'polypeptide(L)'
;MNFFIPICLLTSAIAASIPENRLACKQQDVVVIPDAFDYFLEPMELSFDSSFSFNSKPITRIIEEECDFRDKEIFVWGDRQKRSIVKKGVRHLVKMLHHLYNNGKRLFRPELVREITKVLAKVKHPKDVLKSSGITGIFSFWYNIWMDPSAFRAEVDTAHFDEMLENVLRGSIQMLRNQGHLTEMLLNHPSVLSKIKRRMPIENQDLLSMVEASNVECHQGHRDSQVTIFLKLKIPKVKRVSGEMCDDIGQVSESTYQYYSLPTFTFSHNGHYKVNLKKCTMESFLFCPITSMLPTKCTKDSVEFCGLPKKEKLEKNFFRELSVGFAVYGDFRQVIVSKGEFSDQWKVDPNVLYHVVPTSNETVFIGNQVLKQETQVDSFGMRKI
;
A
#
# COMPACT_ATOMS: atom_id res chain seq x y z
N MET A 1 -44.97 28.11 -50.73
CA MET A 1 -44.46 27.05 -49.82
C MET A 1 -43.40 27.69 -48.93
N ASN A 2 -43.74 27.91 -47.66
CA ASN A 2 -42.84 28.52 -46.69
C ASN A 2 -41.83 27.48 -46.21
N PHE A 3 -40.55 27.69 -46.53
CA PHE A 3 -39.45 26.90 -45.98
C PHE A 3 -39.08 27.47 -44.61
N PHE A 4 -39.51 26.80 -43.55
CA PHE A 4 -38.97 26.96 -42.20
C PHE A 4 -37.58 26.32 -42.16
N ILE A 5 -36.54 27.14 -42.00
CA ILE A 5 -35.19 26.68 -41.68
C ILE A 5 -35.14 26.49 -40.16
N PRO A 6 -34.88 25.28 -39.62
CA PRO A 6 -34.66 25.12 -38.20
C PRO A 6 -33.28 25.67 -37.88
N ILE A 7 -33.25 26.77 -37.13
CA ILE A 7 -32.04 27.27 -36.48
C ILE A 7 -31.67 26.23 -35.42
N CYS A 8 -30.72 25.35 -35.75
CA CYS A 8 -30.02 24.52 -34.78
C CYS A 8 -29.29 25.47 -33.81
N LEU A 9 -29.91 25.72 -32.66
CA LEU A 9 -29.23 26.23 -31.46
C LEU A 9 -28.23 25.16 -30.99
N LEU A 10 -27.05 25.18 -31.59
CA LEU A 10 -25.85 24.59 -31.00
C LEU A 10 -25.51 25.39 -29.75
N THR A 11 -26.09 25.00 -28.61
CA THR A 11 -25.53 25.39 -27.32
C THR A 11 -24.20 24.68 -27.20
N SER A 12 -23.13 25.34 -27.64
CA SER A 12 -21.77 25.00 -27.23
C SER A 12 -21.76 25.03 -25.70
N ALA A 13 -21.75 23.86 -25.07
CA ALA A 13 -21.46 23.74 -23.65
C ALA A 13 -20.07 24.35 -23.45
N ILE A 14 -20.03 25.57 -22.91
CA ILE A 14 -18.79 26.22 -22.53
C ILE A 14 -18.21 25.32 -21.44
N ALA A 15 -17.12 24.62 -21.76
CA ALA A 15 -16.37 23.83 -20.79
C ALA A 15 -16.03 24.77 -19.62
N ALA A 16 -16.53 24.45 -18.44
CA ALA A 16 -16.31 25.27 -17.27
C ALA A 16 -15.01 24.79 -16.62
N SER A 17 -13.99 25.65 -16.59
CA SER A 17 -12.74 25.39 -15.88
C SER A 17 -12.67 26.26 -14.62
N ILE A 18 -11.88 25.81 -13.64
CA ILE A 18 -11.55 26.66 -12.49
C ILE A 18 -10.47 27.66 -12.91
N PRO A 19 -10.64 28.96 -12.59
CA PRO A 19 -9.61 29.96 -12.83
C PRO A 19 -8.27 29.61 -12.15
N GLU A 20 -7.13 29.86 -12.82
CA GLU A 20 -5.80 29.50 -12.30
C GLU A 20 -5.50 30.10 -10.92
N ASN A 21 -5.95 31.32 -10.65
CA ASN A 21 -5.77 31.99 -9.36
C ASN A 21 -6.51 31.27 -8.21
N ARG A 22 -7.54 30.47 -8.52
CA ARG A 22 -8.30 29.64 -7.58
C ARG A 22 -7.79 28.21 -7.45
N LEU A 23 -6.76 27.83 -8.20
CA LEU A 23 -6.19 26.48 -8.12
C LEU A 23 -5.05 26.40 -7.11
N ALA A 24 -5.15 25.45 -6.19
CA ALA A 24 -4.04 25.01 -5.34
C ALA A 24 -3.63 23.61 -5.79
N CYS A 25 -2.56 23.51 -6.59
CA CYS A 25 -2.12 22.24 -7.20
C CYS A 25 -0.71 21.86 -6.75
N LYS A 26 -0.47 20.57 -6.56
CA LYS A 26 0.87 19.97 -6.53
C LYS A 26 0.96 18.77 -7.47
N GLN A 27 2.15 18.55 -8.01
CA GLN A 27 2.47 17.31 -8.69
C GLN A 27 2.89 16.25 -7.68
N GLN A 28 2.52 15.01 -7.95
CA GLN A 28 2.91 13.86 -7.16
C GLN A 28 3.13 12.69 -8.09
N ASP A 29 4.26 12.01 -7.91
CA ASP A 29 4.52 10.76 -8.59
C ASP A 29 3.90 9.59 -7.81
N VAL A 30 3.23 8.72 -8.53
CA VAL A 30 2.66 7.47 -8.00
C VAL A 30 3.03 6.29 -8.90
N VAL A 31 3.21 5.13 -8.29
CA VAL A 31 3.40 3.87 -9.00
C VAL A 31 2.07 3.14 -9.07
N VAL A 32 1.65 2.75 -10.27
CA VAL A 32 0.36 2.09 -10.53
C VAL A 32 0.55 0.82 -11.34
N ILE A 33 -0.42 -0.10 -11.23
CA ILE A 33 -0.61 -1.21 -12.18
C ILE A 33 -1.70 -0.75 -13.16
N PRO A 34 -1.36 -0.34 -14.38
CA PRO A 34 -2.34 0.23 -15.32
C PRO A 34 -3.36 -0.80 -15.81
N ASP A 35 -2.96 -2.07 -15.93
CA ASP A 35 -3.81 -3.18 -16.33
C ASP A 35 -3.47 -4.42 -15.49
N ALA A 36 -4.48 -5.03 -14.87
CA ALA A 36 -4.33 -6.23 -14.06
C ALA A 36 -3.94 -7.47 -14.89
N PHE A 37 -4.24 -7.44 -16.20
CA PHE A 37 -3.94 -8.54 -17.11
C PHE A 37 -2.59 -8.37 -17.80
N ASP A 38 -1.91 -7.23 -17.61
CA ASP A 38 -0.58 -7.00 -18.16
C ASP A 38 0.52 -7.34 -17.14
N TYR A 39 1.17 -8.48 -17.35
CA TYR A 39 2.21 -9.00 -16.47
C TYR A 39 3.37 -9.59 -17.27
N PHE A 40 4.56 -9.62 -16.66
CA PHE A 40 5.65 -10.48 -17.10
C PHE A 40 5.40 -11.90 -16.60
N LEU A 41 5.63 -12.88 -17.48
CA LEU A 41 5.56 -14.29 -17.13
C LEU A 41 6.98 -14.86 -17.08
N GLU A 42 7.56 -14.91 -15.88
CA GLU A 42 8.94 -15.34 -15.67
C GLU A 42 9.00 -16.83 -15.28
N PRO A 43 9.58 -17.72 -16.09
CA PRO A 43 9.77 -19.11 -15.69
C PRO A 43 10.74 -19.16 -14.51
N MET A 44 10.44 -20.00 -13.53
CA MET A 44 11.23 -20.13 -12.32
C MET A 44 11.35 -21.59 -11.92
N GLU A 45 12.57 -21.94 -11.53
CA GLU A 45 12.89 -23.16 -10.81
C GLU A 45 13.16 -22.75 -9.36
N LEU A 46 12.33 -23.23 -8.44
CA LEU A 46 12.49 -23.00 -7.01
C LEU A 46 13.10 -24.24 -6.37
N SER A 47 14.43 -24.23 -6.27
CA SER A 47 15.21 -25.18 -5.48
C SER A 47 15.34 -24.68 -4.05
N PHE A 48 15.47 -25.62 -3.12
CA PHE A 48 15.69 -25.34 -1.69
C PHE A 48 16.95 -26.08 -1.22
N ASP A 49 18.01 -25.94 -2.00
CA ASP A 49 19.32 -26.54 -1.78
C ASP A 49 20.03 -25.96 -0.55
N SER A 50 21.01 -26.70 -0.04
CA SER A 50 21.74 -26.43 1.19
C SER A 50 22.61 -25.16 1.20
N SER A 51 22.56 -24.35 0.15
CA SER A 51 23.23 -23.06 0.07
C SER A 51 22.57 -22.00 0.97
N PHE A 52 21.30 -22.20 1.34
CA PHE A 52 20.59 -21.38 2.31
C PHE A 52 20.60 -22.07 3.68
N SER A 53 20.93 -21.31 4.73
CA SER A 53 21.18 -21.77 6.13
C SER A 53 19.96 -22.33 6.88
N PHE A 54 18.81 -22.38 6.21
CA PHE A 54 17.68 -23.15 6.68
C PHE A 54 18.02 -24.62 6.46
N ASN A 55 18.16 -25.38 7.56
CA ASN A 55 18.62 -26.77 7.52
C ASN A 55 17.98 -27.55 6.35
N SER A 56 18.81 -27.91 5.37
CA SER A 56 18.35 -28.37 4.06
C SER A 56 17.62 -29.71 4.11
N LYS A 57 17.95 -30.55 5.09
CA LYS A 57 17.35 -31.87 5.27
C LYS A 57 15.85 -31.77 5.63
N PRO A 58 15.43 -31.01 6.67
CA PRO A 58 14.02 -30.75 6.94
C PRO A 58 13.25 -30.16 5.77
N ILE A 59 13.80 -29.15 5.07
CA ILE A 59 13.10 -28.52 3.94
C ILE A 59 12.90 -29.51 2.79
N THR A 60 13.96 -30.22 2.39
CA THR A 60 13.89 -31.18 1.29
C THR A 60 12.82 -32.23 1.57
N ARG A 61 12.78 -32.79 2.79
CA ARG A 61 11.72 -33.71 3.22
C ARG A 61 10.34 -33.08 3.13
N ILE A 62 10.17 -31.86 3.64
CA ILE A 62 8.87 -31.16 3.58
C ILE A 62 8.41 -31.01 2.13
N ILE A 63 9.30 -30.62 1.21
CA ILE A 63 8.95 -30.47 -0.20
C ILE A 63 8.59 -31.81 -0.83
N GLU A 64 9.37 -32.87 -0.58
CA GLU A 64 9.06 -34.22 -1.06
C GLU A 64 7.64 -34.67 -0.64
N GLU A 65 7.29 -34.47 0.63
CA GLU A 65 5.98 -34.82 1.18
C GLU A 65 4.84 -33.93 0.64
N GLU A 66 5.10 -32.63 0.56
CA GLU A 66 4.13 -31.66 0.05
C GLU A 66 4.01 -31.69 -1.47
N CYS A 67 4.91 -32.34 -2.19
CA CYS A 67 4.86 -32.58 -3.64
C CYS A 67 4.49 -34.03 -4.01
N ASP A 68 4.10 -34.86 -3.04
CA ASP A 68 3.63 -36.24 -3.25
C ASP A 68 4.71 -37.21 -3.78
N PHE A 69 5.99 -36.89 -3.59
CA PHE A 69 7.12 -37.80 -3.91
C PHE A 69 7.55 -38.68 -2.72
N ARG A 70 7.03 -38.39 -1.52
CA ARG A 70 7.27 -39.17 -0.31
C ARG A 70 6.03 -39.18 0.57
N ASP A 71 5.73 -40.32 1.19
CA ASP A 71 4.70 -40.40 2.21
C ASP A 71 5.11 -39.60 3.46
N LYS A 72 4.15 -38.90 4.07
CA LYS A 72 4.41 -38.10 5.28
C LYS A 72 4.83 -39.01 6.42
N GLU A 73 6.06 -38.85 6.91
CA GLU A 73 6.48 -39.53 8.13
C GLU A 73 5.80 -38.89 9.34
N ILE A 74 5.10 -39.70 10.14
CA ILE A 74 4.49 -39.22 11.39
C ILE A 74 5.61 -39.00 12.40
N PHE A 75 6.16 -37.78 12.41
CA PHE A 75 7.15 -37.40 13.42
C PHE A 75 6.43 -37.21 14.77
N VAL A 76 6.50 -38.22 15.64
CA VAL A 76 6.04 -38.11 17.02
C VAL A 76 7.11 -37.34 17.79
N TRP A 77 6.92 -36.04 17.98
CA TRP A 77 7.73 -35.26 18.91
C TRP A 77 7.41 -35.73 20.33
N GLY A 78 8.17 -36.70 20.81
CA GLY A 78 8.09 -37.20 22.17
C GLY A 78 8.73 -36.22 23.13
N ASP A 79 8.00 -35.18 23.57
CA ASP A 79 8.02 -34.73 24.97
C ASP A 79 7.05 -33.58 25.25
N ARG A 80 6.73 -33.35 26.53
CA ARG A 80 6.00 -32.16 27.01
C ARG A 80 6.84 -30.90 26.75
N GLN A 81 6.70 -30.30 25.57
CA GLN A 81 7.35 -29.04 25.23
C GLN A 81 6.82 -27.88 26.08
N LYS A 82 7.73 -27.03 26.57
CA LYS A 82 7.37 -25.84 27.35
C LYS A 82 6.72 -24.79 26.44
N ARG A 83 5.84 -23.97 27.00
CA ARG A 83 5.22 -22.85 26.26
C ARG A 83 6.31 -21.85 25.87
N SER A 84 6.40 -21.49 24.59
CA SER A 84 7.36 -20.48 24.13
C SER A 84 7.03 -19.09 24.67
N ILE A 85 8.07 -18.36 25.10
CA ILE A 85 7.98 -16.95 25.45
C ILE A 85 7.94 -16.14 24.14
N VAL A 86 6.95 -15.25 24.00
CA VAL A 86 6.68 -14.53 22.74
C VAL A 86 7.71 -13.41 22.51
N LYS A 87 8.81 -13.73 21.82
CA LYS A 87 9.77 -12.76 21.24
C LYS A 87 9.37 -12.31 19.82
N LYS A 88 10.10 -11.34 19.25
CA LYS A 88 9.78 -10.69 17.97
C LYS A 88 9.64 -11.70 16.81
N GLY A 89 10.53 -12.69 16.69
CA GLY A 89 10.45 -13.73 15.65
C GLY A 89 9.21 -14.63 15.77
N VAL A 90 8.86 -15.06 16.99
CA VAL A 90 7.64 -15.85 17.27
C VAL A 90 6.38 -15.09 16.84
N ARG A 91 6.32 -13.77 17.05
CA ARG A 91 5.15 -12.98 16.66
C ARG A 91 4.89 -13.00 15.16
N HIS A 92 5.93 -12.95 14.34
CA HIS A 92 5.79 -13.00 12.88
C HIS A 92 5.27 -14.37 12.41
N LEU A 93 5.85 -15.44 12.94
CA LEU A 93 5.40 -16.81 12.66
C LEU A 93 3.95 -17.03 13.10
N VAL A 94 3.57 -16.57 14.29
CA VAL A 94 2.19 -16.70 14.78
C VAL A 94 1.21 -15.90 13.91
N LYS A 95 1.56 -14.67 13.50
CA LYS A 95 0.75 -13.87 12.57
C LYS A 95 0.56 -14.60 11.24
N MET A 96 1.64 -15.17 10.68
CA MET A 96 1.59 -15.94 9.44
C MET A 96 0.76 -17.22 9.59
N LEU A 97 0.93 -17.98 10.67
CA LEU A 97 0.12 -19.18 10.94
C LEU A 97 -1.37 -18.84 11.06
N HIS A 98 -1.73 -17.72 11.70
CA HIS A 98 -3.11 -17.24 11.71
C HIS A 98 -3.61 -16.87 10.31
N HIS A 99 -2.79 -16.17 9.51
CA HIS A 99 -3.12 -15.84 8.13
C HIS A 99 -3.38 -17.11 7.30
N LEU A 100 -2.45 -18.06 7.33
CA LEU A 100 -2.56 -19.36 6.68
C LEU A 100 -3.81 -20.11 7.15
N TYR A 101 -4.06 -20.18 8.45
CA TYR A 101 -5.24 -20.86 8.99
C TYR A 101 -6.55 -20.23 8.50
N ASN A 102 -6.65 -18.89 8.53
CA ASN A 102 -7.88 -18.19 8.17
C ASN A 102 -8.17 -18.29 6.66
N ASN A 103 -7.13 -18.18 5.84
CA ASN A 103 -7.27 -18.10 4.38
C ASN A 103 -7.15 -19.48 3.70
N GLY A 104 -6.41 -20.41 4.29
CA GLY A 104 -6.02 -21.67 3.67
C GLY A 104 -6.71 -22.92 4.23
N LYS A 105 -7.45 -22.86 5.35
CA LYS A 105 -8.04 -24.07 5.98
C LYS A 105 -8.89 -24.96 5.07
N ARG A 106 -9.49 -24.41 4.01
CA ARG A 106 -10.30 -25.16 3.04
C ARG A 106 -9.47 -25.83 1.95
N LEU A 107 -8.24 -25.37 1.76
CA LEU A 107 -7.30 -25.82 0.73
C LEU A 107 -6.28 -26.77 1.32
N PHE A 108 -6.03 -26.66 2.62
CA PHE A 108 -5.01 -27.45 3.28
C PHE A 108 -5.45 -28.88 3.51
N ARG A 109 -4.48 -29.79 3.45
CA ARG A 109 -4.70 -31.17 3.92
C ARG A 109 -5.17 -31.15 5.39
N PRO A 110 -6.14 -32.00 5.78
CA PRO A 110 -6.70 -32.00 7.14
C PRO A 110 -5.64 -32.12 8.24
N GLU A 111 -4.56 -32.85 7.96
CA GLU A 111 -3.44 -33.06 8.89
C GLU A 111 -2.73 -31.74 9.21
N LEU A 112 -2.47 -30.91 8.19
CA LEU A 112 -1.83 -29.61 8.35
C LEU A 112 -2.73 -28.64 9.14
N VAL A 113 -4.04 -28.65 8.87
CA VAL A 113 -5.00 -27.83 9.64
C VAL A 113 -4.96 -28.21 11.13
N ARG A 114 -4.92 -29.52 11.42
CA ARG A 114 -4.80 -30.03 12.79
C ARG A 114 -3.47 -29.63 13.44
N GLU A 115 -2.37 -29.70 12.72
CA GLU A 115 -1.03 -29.32 13.20
C GLU A 115 -0.94 -27.82 13.51
N ILE A 116 -1.38 -26.95 12.58
CA ILE A 116 -1.44 -25.50 12.79
C ILE A 116 -2.29 -25.17 14.03
N THR A 117 -3.44 -25.84 14.18
CA THR A 117 -4.33 -25.64 15.35
C THR A 117 -3.63 -26.01 16.66
N LYS A 118 -2.92 -27.15 16.69
CA LYS A 118 -2.15 -27.59 17.86
C LYS A 118 -1.03 -26.60 18.21
N VAL A 119 -0.32 -26.11 17.20
CA VAL A 119 0.76 -25.11 17.36
C VAL A 119 0.21 -23.81 17.94
N LEU A 120 -0.85 -23.27 17.34
CA LEU A 120 -1.48 -22.03 17.81
C LEU A 120 -2.03 -22.16 19.25
N ALA A 121 -2.50 -23.34 19.66
CA ALA A 121 -2.96 -23.59 21.02
C ALA A 121 -1.83 -23.56 22.08
N LYS A 122 -0.57 -23.82 21.67
CA LYS A 122 0.61 -23.74 22.56
C LYS A 122 1.12 -22.29 22.75
N VAL A 123 0.65 -21.33 21.95
CA VAL A 123 1.05 -19.92 22.03
C VAL A 123 0.33 -19.22 23.19
N LYS A 124 1.09 -18.67 24.14
CA LYS A 124 0.55 -17.99 25.33
C LYS A 124 -0.06 -16.63 24.92
N HIS A 125 -1.40 -16.50 25.04
CA HIS A 125 -2.25 -15.31 24.79
C HIS A 125 -2.30 -14.76 23.33
N PRO A 126 -3.15 -15.34 22.47
CA PRO A 126 -3.38 -14.87 21.09
C PRO A 126 -3.91 -13.43 20.97
N LYS A 127 -4.65 -12.95 21.98
CA LYS A 127 -5.34 -11.64 21.94
C LYS A 127 -4.42 -10.43 22.08
N ASP A 128 -3.24 -10.60 22.68
CA ASP A 128 -2.32 -9.49 22.94
C ASP A 128 -1.25 -9.34 21.84
N VAL A 129 -0.96 -10.40 21.09
CA VAL A 129 0.03 -10.39 19.98
C VAL A 129 -0.48 -9.63 18.76
N LEU A 130 -1.79 -9.69 18.49
CA LEU A 130 -2.44 -9.06 17.33
C LEU A 130 -2.60 -7.53 17.49
N LYS A 131 -2.50 -6.99 18.71
CA LYS A 131 -2.68 -5.56 18.99
C LYS A 131 -1.43 -4.69 18.74
N SER A 132 -0.28 -5.29 18.42
CA SER A 132 0.91 -4.52 18.02
C SER A 132 0.90 -4.25 16.52
N SER A 133 0.29 -3.11 16.17
CA SER A 133 0.09 -2.58 14.81
C SER A 133 1.25 -1.72 14.31
N GLY A 134 2.48 -2.19 14.50
CA GLY A 134 3.64 -1.52 13.95
C GLY A 134 4.78 -2.50 13.80
N ILE A 135 5.03 -2.96 12.57
CA ILE A 135 6.27 -3.67 12.30
C ILE A 135 6.88 -3.12 11.00
N THR A 136 7.70 -2.10 11.16
CA THR A 136 8.88 -1.90 10.35
C THR A 136 9.75 -3.17 10.42
N GLY A 137 10.02 -3.79 9.26
CA GLY A 137 10.99 -4.90 9.14
C GLY A 137 10.45 -6.30 8.81
N ILE A 138 9.20 -6.47 8.35
CA ILE A 138 8.68 -7.78 7.90
C ILE A 138 9.52 -8.35 6.74
N PHE A 139 9.91 -7.51 5.78
CA PHE A 139 10.84 -7.87 4.71
C PHE A 139 12.16 -8.42 5.26
N SER A 140 12.73 -7.75 6.27
CA SER A 140 13.97 -8.21 6.92
C SER A 140 13.78 -9.53 7.66
N PHE A 141 12.59 -9.82 8.20
CA PHE A 141 12.36 -11.06 8.93
C PHE A 141 12.46 -12.29 8.02
N TRP A 142 11.63 -12.37 6.96
CA TRP A 142 11.60 -13.56 6.10
C TRP A 142 12.88 -13.74 5.30
N TYR A 143 13.46 -12.64 4.81
CA TYR A 143 14.76 -12.68 4.16
C TYR A 143 15.83 -13.23 5.11
N ASN A 144 15.88 -12.76 6.37
CA ASN A 144 16.83 -13.27 7.36
C ASN A 144 16.53 -14.72 7.76
N ILE A 145 15.27 -15.17 7.77
CA ILE A 145 14.94 -16.58 8.01
C ILE A 145 15.51 -17.49 6.92
N TRP A 146 15.49 -17.06 5.65
CA TRP A 146 16.14 -17.79 4.55
C TRP A 146 17.66 -17.74 4.62
N MET A 147 18.22 -16.59 5.01
CA MET A 147 19.68 -16.36 5.01
C MET A 147 20.39 -16.90 6.24
N ASP A 148 19.80 -16.80 7.44
CA ASP A 148 20.29 -17.38 8.71
C ASP A 148 19.19 -17.45 9.79
N PRO A 149 18.53 -18.61 9.99
CA PRO A 149 17.55 -18.76 11.07
C PRO A 149 18.21 -18.87 12.45
N SER A 150 19.54 -19.04 12.56
CA SER A 150 20.23 -19.27 13.83
C SER A 150 20.07 -18.10 14.80
N ALA A 151 20.07 -16.86 14.29
CA ALA A 151 19.83 -15.66 15.07
C ALA A 151 18.45 -15.69 15.78
N PHE A 152 17.43 -16.22 15.12
CA PHE A 152 16.09 -16.35 15.70
C PHE A 152 15.94 -17.57 16.60
N ARG A 153 16.65 -18.67 16.30
CA ARG A 153 16.71 -19.87 17.16
C ARG A 153 17.39 -19.60 18.49
N ALA A 154 18.43 -18.76 18.53
CA ALA A 154 19.09 -18.35 19.77
C ALA A 154 18.15 -17.54 20.69
N GLU A 155 17.12 -16.92 20.12
CA GLU A 155 16.15 -16.13 20.87
C GLU A 155 15.02 -16.97 21.48
N VAL A 156 14.66 -18.13 20.93
CA VAL A 156 13.39 -18.82 21.26
C VAL A 156 13.65 -20.27 21.67
N ASP A 157 12.72 -20.89 22.39
CA ASP A 157 12.70 -22.36 22.53
C ASP A 157 12.70 -23.00 21.13
N THR A 158 13.81 -23.65 20.79
CA THR A 158 14.15 -24.09 19.43
C THR A 158 13.11 -25.05 18.87
N ALA A 159 12.57 -25.92 19.72
CA ALA A 159 11.67 -26.98 19.36
C ALA A 159 10.33 -26.48 18.81
N HIS A 160 9.69 -25.53 19.51
CA HIS A 160 8.41 -24.98 19.08
C HIS A 160 8.58 -23.96 17.94
N PHE A 161 9.71 -23.25 17.90
CA PHE A 161 10.05 -22.37 16.78
C PHE A 161 10.16 -23.14 15.46
N ASP A 162 10.92 -24.25 15.46
CA ASP A 162 11.05 -25.10 14.29
C ASP A 162 9.70 -25.74 13.89
N GLU A 163 8.86 -26.14 14.87
CA GLU A 163 7.49 -26.63 14.61
C GLU A 163 6.62 -25.56 13.92
N MET A 164 6.66 -24.30 14.39
CA MET A 164 5.95 -23.19 13.75
C MET A 164 6.44 -22.96 12.32
N LEU A 165 7.77 -22.94 12.14
CA LEU A 165 8.40 -22.64 10.87
C LEU A 165 8.13 -23.72 9.81
N GLU A 166 8.16 -25.00 10.20
CA GLU A 166 7.76 -26.13 9.35
C GLU A 166 6.30 -25.98 8.90
N ASN A 167 5.38 -25.66 9.82
CA ASN A 167 3.97 -25.48 9.49
C ASN A 167 3.73 -24.27 8.57
N VAL A 168 4.49 -23.18 8.73
CA VAL A 168 4.44 -22.05 7.80
C VAL A 168 4.92 -22.46 6.42
N LEU A 169 6.02 -23.20 6.32
CA LEU A 169 6.55 -23.66 5.03
C LEU A 169 5.55 -24.58 4.32
N ARG A 170 5.02 -25.59 5.02
CA ARG A 170 3.99 -26.50 4.49
C ARG A 170 2.77 -25.75 4.00
N GLY A 171 2.22 -24.84 4.81
CA GLY A 171 1.09 -24.01 4.42
C GLY A 171 1.40 -23.13 3.21
N SER A 172 2.61 -22.59 3.13
CA SER A 172 3.06 -21.77 1.99
C SER A 172 3.15 -22.58 0.70
N ILE A 173 3.70 -23.80 0.75
CA ILE A 173 3.76 -24.70 -0.41
C ILE A 173 2.35 -25.12 -0.85
N GLN A 174 1.47 -25.47 0.09
CA GLN A 174 0.09 -25.83 -0.25
C GLN A 174 -0.70 -24.64 -0.84
N MET A 175 -0.51 -23.41 -0.35
CA MET A 175 -1.09 -22.21 -0.98
C MET A 175 -0.56 -21.99 -2.40
N LEU A 176 0.74 -22.16 -2.59
CA LEU A 176 1.38 -22.05 -3.90
C LEU A 176 0.82 -23.09 -4.88
N ARG A 177 0.80 -24.38 -4.51
CA ARG A 177 0.31 -25.46 -5.38
C ARG A 177 -1.18 -25.32 -5.70
N ASN A 178 -2.02 -25.02 -4.71
CA ASN A 178 -3.47 -25.07 -4.88
C ASN A 178 -4.07 -23.80 -5.49
N GLN A 179 -3.44 -22.64 -5.28
CA GLN A 179 -3.98 -21.35 -5.71
C GLN A 179 -2.99 -20.47 -6.48
N GLY A 180 -1.74 -20.88 -6.65
CA GLY A 180 -0.71 -20.02 -7.22
C GLY A 180 -0.36 -18.84 -6.32
N HIS A 181 -0.76 -18.86 -5.04
CA HIS A 181 -0.51 -17.74 -4.14
C HIS A 181 0.87 -17.88 -3.49
N LEU A 182 1.71 -16.85 -3.65
CA LEU A 182 3.01 -16.76 -2.99
C LEU A 182 2.83 -16.05 -1.64
N THR A 183 3.03 -16.79 -0.55
CA THR A 183 3.02 -16.20 0.80
C THR A 183 4.22 -15.29 0.99
N GLU A 184 4.20 -14.42 2.01
CA GLU A 184 5.36 -13.56 2.32
C GLU A 184 6.66 -14.37 2.49
N MET A 185 6.58 -15.59 3.03
CA MET A 185 7.74 -16.48 3.15
C MET A 185 8.36 -16.78 1.78
N LEU A 186 7.54 -17.13 0.78
CA LEU A 186 8.02 -17.46 -0.57
C LEU A 186 8.37 -16.21 -1.38
N LEU A 187 7.60 -15.13 -1.26
CA LEU A 187 7.92 -13.85 -1.90
C LEU A 187 9.29 -13.32 -1.51
N ASN A 188 9.70 -13.55 -0.25
CA ASN A 188 10.98 -13.14 0.29
C ASN A 188 12.11 -14.19 0.12
N HIS A 189 11.85 -15.29 -0.60
CA HIS A 189 12.91 -16.24 -0.95
C HIS A 189 13.94 -15.56 -1.86
N PRO A 190 15.26 -15.68 -1.62
CA PRO A 190 16.28 -14.95 -2.38
C PRO A 190 16.18 -15.14 -3.90
N SER A 191 15.98 -16.38 -4.36
CA SER A 191 15.79 -16.66 -5.79
C SER A 191 14.54 -16.01 -6.37
N VAL A 192 13.44 -15.93 -5.60
CA VAL A 192 12.17 -15.30 -6.02
C VAL A 192 12.36 -13.79 -6.12
N LEU A 193 12.87 -13.16 -5.05
CA LEU A 193 13.15 -11.73 -5.01
C LEU A 193 14.10 -11.30 -6.13
N SER A 194 15.14 -12.10 -6.42
CA SER A 194 16.10 -11.79 -7.48
C SER A 194 15.45 -11.70 -8.86
N LYS A 195 14.41 -12.51 -9.13
CA LYS A 195 13.64 -12.46 -10.38
C LYS A 195 12.68 -11.28 -10.39
N ILE A 196 11.96 -11.05 -9.30
CA ILE A 196 10.99 -9.95 -9.17
C ILE A 196 11.69 -8.59 -9.31
N LYS A 197 12.82 -8.40 -8.62
CA LYS A 197 13.58 -7.14 -8.58
C LYS A 197 14.09 -6.70 -9.96
N ARG A 198 14.26 -7.63 -10.91
CA ARG A 198 14.63 -7.30 -12.30
C ARG A 198 13.49 -6.68 -13.10
N ARG A 199 12.25 -6.81 -12.64
CA ARG A 199 11.03 -6.41 -13.36
C ARG A 199 10.27 -5.27 -12.69
N MET A 200 10.31 -5.18 -11.37
CA MET A 200 9.62 -4.13 -10.61
C MET A 200 10.37 -3.77 -9.32
N PRO A 201 10.19 -2.53 -8.79
CA PRO A 201 10.66 -2.17 -7.47
C PRO A 201 10.00 -3.05 -6.39
N ILE A 202 10.77 -3.41 -5.35
CA ILE A 202 10.35 -4.35 -4.30
C ILE A 202 10.25 -3.68 -2.93
N GLU A 203 10.53 -2.38 -2.85
CA GLU A 203 10.55 -1.58 -1.63
C GLU A 203 9.14 -1.21 -1.13
N ASN A 204 8.10 -1.69 -1.80
CA ASN A 204 6.70 -1.55 -1.40
C ASN A 204 6.08 -2.95 -1.21
N GLN A 205 5.74 -3.33 0.02
CA GLN A 205 5.23 -4.68 0.32
C GLN A 205 3.88 -4.97 -0.34
N ASP A 206 2.99 -3.98 -0.40
CA ASP A 206 1.69 -4.14 -1.05
C ASP A 206 1.85 -4.43 -2.54
N LEU A 207 2.79 -3.76 -3.23
CA LEU A 207 3.13 -4.09 -4.62
C LEU A 207 3.72 -5.50 -4.72
N LEU A 208 4.67 -5.86 -3.85
CA LEU A 208 5.29 -7.18 -3.86
C LEU A 208 4.25 -8.30 -3.69
N SER A 209 3.22 -8.06 -2.88
CA SER A 209 2.12 -9.01 -2.64
C SER A 209 1.22 -9.26 -3.86
N MET A 210 1.32 -8.43 -4.91
CA MET A 210 0.56 -8.59 -6.15
C MET A 210 1.20 -9.62 -7.10
N VAL A 211 2.38 -10.16 -6.77
CA VAL A 211 3.01 -11.23 -7.56
C VAL A 211 2.34 -12.56 -7.27
N GLU A 212 1.90 -13.22 -8.34
CA GLU A 212 1.30 -14.54 -8.28
C GLU A 212 2.18 -15.57 -8.99
N ALA A 213 1.85 -16.85 -8.82
CA ALA A 213 2.44 -17.95 -9.56
C ALA A 213 1.39 -18.67 -10.41
N SER A 214 1.84 -19.30 -11.48
CA SER A 214 1.02 -20.16 -12.34
C SER A 214 1.85 -21.35 -12.81
N ASN A 215 1.17 -22.40 -13.30
CA ASN A 215 1.80 -23.62 -13.78
C ASN A 215 2.78 -24.21 -12.76
N VAL A 216 2.32 -24.34 -11.51
CA VAL A 216 3.13 -24.88 -10.42
C VAL A 216 3.19 -26.40 -10.55
N GLU A 217 4.37 -26.93 -10.81
CA GLU A 217 4.64 -28.35 -11.00
C GLU A 217 5.84 -28.76 -10.16
N CYS A 218 5.75 -29.90 -9.47
CA CYS A 218 6.88 -30.47 -8.77
C CYS A 218 7.55 -31.54 -9.62
N HIS A 219 8.87 -31.52 -9.70
CA HIS A 219 9.66 -32.49 -10.45
C HIS A 219 10.78 -33.03 -9.56
N GLN A 220 11.10 -34.32 -9.68
CA GLN A 220 12.22 -34.93 -8.99
C GLN A 220 13.47 -34.85 -9.87
N GLY A 221 14.53 -34.19 -9.36
CA GLY A 221 15.80 -34.08 -10.07
C GLY A 221 16.47 -35.44 -10.26
N HIS A 222 16.97 -35.72 -11.47
CA HIS A 222 17.52 -37.02 -11.86
C HIS A 222 18.83 -37.44 -11.18
N ARG A 223 19.54 -36.54 -10.48
CA ARG A 223 20.88 -36.82 -9.93
C ARG A 223 20.96 -36.84 -8.40
N ASP A 224 20.16 -36.02 -7.71
CA ASP A 224 20.35 -35.79 -6.26
C ASP A 224 19.09 -36.10 -5.42
N SER A 225 18.07 -36.74 -6.01
CA SER A 225 16.75 -36.99 -5.39
C SER A 225 16.03 -35.72 -4.91
N GLN A 226 16.55 -34.53 -5.18
CA GLN A 226 15.97 -33.27 -4.76
C GLN A 226 14.71 -32.97 -5.56
N VAL A 227 13.62 -32.70 -4.86
CA VAL A 227 12.37 -32.23 -5.48
C VAL A 227 12.44 -30.72 -5.67
N THR A 228 12.14 -30.29 -6.88
CA THR A 228 12.17 -28.90 -7.29
C THR A 228 10.78 -28.45 -7.74
N ILE A 229 10.41 -27.22 -7.42
CA ILE A 229 9.13 -26.64 -7.84
C ILE A 229 9.37 -25.74 -9.05
N PHE A 230 8.84 -26.15 -10.20
CA PHE A 230 8.77 -25.33 -11.41
C PHE A 230 7.49 -24.50 -11.38
N LEU A 231 7.60 -23.22 -11.68
CA LEU A 231 6.47 -22.30 -11.73
C LEU A 231 6.74 -21.14 -12.68
N LYS A 232 5.70 -20.40 -13.03
CA LYS A 232 5.82 -19.12 -13.74
C LYS A 232 5.32 -18.00 -12.85
N LEU A 233 6.22 -17.08 -12.50
CA LEU A 233 5.86 -15.88 -11.76
C LEU A 233 5.11 -14.93 -12.68
N LYS A 234 3.92 -14.51 -12.24
CA LYS A 234 3.13 -13.42 -12.84
C LYS A 234 3.49 -12.12 -12.12
N ILE A 235 4.41 -11.36 -12.69
CA ILE A 235 4.88 -10.11 -12.09
C ILE A 235 4.14 -8.95 -12.78
N PRO A 236 3.32 -8.17 -12.05
CA PRO A 236 2.54 -7.11 -12.67
C PRO A 236 3.46 -6.05 -13.28
N LYS A 237 3.10 -5.53 -14.46
CA LYS A 237 3.82 -4.40 -15.04
C LYS A 237 3.40 -3.14 -14.31
N VAL A 238 4.37 -2.48 -13.68
CA VAL A 238 4.13 -1.20 -13.01
C VAL A 238 4.57 -0.04 -13.87
N LYS A 239 3.88 1.09 -13.70
CA LYS A 239 4.24 2.35 -14.34
C LYS A 239 4.30 3.45 -13.28
N ARG A 240 5.34 4.28 -13.35
CA ARG A 240 5.36 5.55 -12.62
C ARG A 240 4.59 6.57 -13.45
N VAL A 241 3.57 7.16 -12.85
CA VAL A 241 2.77 8.23 -13.44
C VAL A 241 2.89 9.47 -12.57
N SER A 242 3.08 10.62 -13.21
CA SER A 242 3.00 11.90 -12.54
C SER A 242 1.58 12.43 -12.73
N GLY A 243 0.94 12.79 -11.63
CA GLY A 243 -0.40 13.36 -11.63
C GLY A 243 -0.48 14.60 -10.76
N GLU A 244 -1.64 15.24 -10.81
CA GLU A 244 -1.90 16.48 -10.11
C GLU A 244 -2.91 16.24 -8.98
N MET A 245 -2.58 16.77 -7.81
CA MET A 245 -3.51 16.96 -6.70
C MET A 245 -3.90 18.42 -6.69
N CYS A 246 -5.14 18.73 -7.08
CA CYS A 246 -5.64 20.09 -7.17
C CYS A 246 -6.87 20.27 -6.31
N ASP A 247 -6.94 21.40 -5.62
CA ASP A 247 -8.14 21.88 -4.94
C ASP A 247 -8.60 23.22 -5.51
N ASP A 248 -9.92 23.40 -5.59
CA ASP A 248 -10.52 24.71 -5.82
C ASP A 248 -10.51 25.48 -4.50
N ILE A 249 -9.68 26.50 -4.38
CA ILE A 249 -9.58 27.41 -3.23
C ILE A 249 -10.94 28.05 -2.92
N GLY A 250 -11.82 28.15 -3.90
CA GLY A 250 -13.16 28.69 -3.78
C GLY A 250 -13.21 30.19 -3.98
N GLN A 251 -14.41 30.74 -3.78
CA GLN A 251 -14.69 32.17 -3.86
C GLN A 251 -15.73 32.54 -2.81
N VAL A 252 -15.75 33.81 -2.43
CA VAL A 252 -16.75 34.35 -1.50
C VAL A 252 -17.65 35.33 -2.26
N SER A 253 -18.96 35.10 -2.19
CA SER A 253 -19.98 35.99 -2.73
C SER A 253 -21.13 36.09 -1.74
N GLU A 254 -21.56 37.31 -1.40
CA GLU A 254 -22.75 37.55 -0.55
C GLU A 254 -22.78 36.68 0.72
N SER A 255 -21.68 36.69 1.49
CA SER A 255 -21.51 35.90 2.72
C SER A 255 -21.61 34.38 2.54
N THR A 256 -21.42 33.89 1.32
CA THR A 256 -21.40 32.47 0.99
C THR A 256 -20.05 32.09 0.40
N TYR A 257 -19.41 31.10 0.98
CA TYR A 257 -18.22 30.47 0.44
C TYR A 257 -18.61 29.34 -0.51
N GLN A 258 -18.05 29.35 -1.72
CA GLN A 258 -18.38 28.38 -2.76
C GLN A 258 -17.12 27.75 -3.36
N TYR A 259 -17.12 26.43 -3.53
CA TYR A 259 -16.01 25.71 -4.16
C TYR A 259 -16.46 24.39 -4.80
N TYR A 260 -15.72 23.91 -5.79
CA TYR A 260 -15.87 22.59 -6.38
C TYR A 260 -15.07 21.55 -5.60
N SER A 261 -15.67 20.37 -5.41
CA SER A 261 -14.98 19.22 -4.82
C SER A 261 -14.28 18.44 -5.93
N LEU A 262 -13.01 18.76 -6.17
CA LEU A 262 -12.19 18.06 -7.16
C LEU A 262 -11.76 16.67 -6.66
N PRO A 263 -11.41 15.74 -7.56
CA PRO A 263 -10.81 14.47 -7.16
C PRO A 263 -9.41 14.72 -6.61
N THR A 264 -9.07 14.04 -5.53
CA THR A 264 -7.84 14.28 -4.74
C THR A 264 -6.55 14.10 -5.54
N PHE A 265 -6.52 13.16 -6.49
CA PHE A 265 -5.40 12.97 -7.40
C PHE A 265 -5.94 12.54 -8.76
N THR A 266 -5.48 13.20 -9.81
CA THR A 266 -5.83 12.85 -11.19
C THR A 266 -4.59 12.74 -12.07
N PHE A 267 -4.63 11.84 -13.03
CA PHE A 267 -3.59 11.71 -14.05
C PHE A 267 -4.20 11.27 -15.39
N SER A 268 -3.45 11.51 -16.46
CA SER A 268 -3.86 11.19 -17.83
C SER A 268 -3.09 9.98 -18.36
N HIS A 269 -3.79 8.89 -18.69
CA HIS A 269 -3.22 7.72 -19.35
C HIS A 269 -4.28 7.03 -20.22
N ASN A 270 -4.31 7.31 -21.52
CA ASN A 270 -5.39 6.86 -22.43
C ASN A 270 -6.80 7.26 -21.93
N GLY A 271 -6.89 8.40 -21.23
CA GLY A 271 -8.08 8.88 -20.53
C GLY A 271 -7.69 9.56 -19.21
N HIS A 272 -8.66 10.18 -18.53
CA HIS A 272 -8.44 10.78 -17.20
C HIS A 272 -8.87 9.79 -16.12
N TYR A 273 -8.01 9.60 -15.12
CA TYR A 273 -8.25 8.72 -13.99
C TYR A 273 -8.18 9.53 -12.70
N LYS A 274 -9.09 9.24 -11.77
CA LYS A 274 -8.97 9.66 -10.38
C LYS A 274 -8.44 8.51 -9.54
N VAL A 275 -7.62 8.84 -8.56
CA VAL A 275 -7.05 7.86 -7.63
C VAL A 275 -7.53 8.13 -6.22
N ASN A 276 -8.05 7.11 -5.58
CA ASN A 276 -8.38 7.16 -4.16
C ASN A 276 -7.12 6.88 -3.33
N LEU A 277 -6.43 7.95 -2.92
CA LEU A 277 -5.19 7.87 -2.14
C LEU A 277 -5.34 7.09 -0.82
N LYS A 278 -6.55 6.97 -0.25
CA LYS A 278 -6.78 6.18 0.97
C LYS A 278 -6.61 4.67 0.77
N LYS A 279 -6.64 4.21 -0.48
CA LYS A 279 -6.38 2.81 -0.88
C LYS A 279 -4.95 2.61 -1.38
N CYS A 280 -4.12 3.65 -1.34
CA CYS A 280 -2.73 3.60 -1.73
C CYS A 280 -1.85 3.48 -0.49
N THR A 281 -0.64 2.96 -0.66
CA THR A 281 0.28 2.69 0.42
C THR A 281 1.60 3.40 0.17
N MET A 282 1.99 4.24 1.13
CA MET A 282 3.27 4.96 1.12
C MET A 282 4.29 4.19 1.95
N GLU A 283 5.30 3.63 1.28
CA GLU A 283 6.53 3.10 1.90
C GLU A 283 7.73 3.89 1.37
N SER A 284 8.61 3.28 0.57
CA SER A 284 9.66 4.03 -0.15
C SER A 284 9.11 4.88 -1.32
N PHE A 285 7.93 4.52 -1.82
CA PHE A 285 7.18 5.28 -2.83
C PHE A 285 5.68 5.02 -2.64
N LEU A 286 4.86 5.92 -3.19
CA LEU A 286 3.41 5.80 -3.18
C LEU A 286 2.97 4.79 -4.24
N PHE A 287 2.50 3.63 -3.79
CA PHE A 287 1.91 2.61 -4.66
C PHE A 287 0.39 2.64 -4.57
N CYS A 288 -0.26 2.63 -5.72
CA CYS A 288 -1.71 2.62 -5.84
C CYS A 288 -2.16 1.38 -6.65
N PRO A 289 -2.87 0.42 -6.03
CA PRO A 289 -3.37 -0.75 -6.73
C PRO A 289 -4.46 -0.37 -7.74
N ILE A 290 -4.73 -1.23 -8.73
CA ILE A 290 -5.75 -0.95 -9.76
C ILE A 290 -7.14 -0.63 -9.18
N THR A 291 -7.49 -1.23 -8.05
CA THR A 291 -8.77 -1.02 -7.34
C THR A 291 -8.91 0.37 -6.70
N SER A 292 -7.83 1.15 -6.67
CA SER A 292 -7.81 2.54 -6.22
C SER A 292 -8.08 3.53 -7.36
N MET A 293 -7.98 3.08 -8.61
CA MET A 293 -8.10 3.92 -9.80
C MET A 293 -9.47 3.78 -10.43
N LEU A 294 -10.07 4.91 -10.82
CA LEU A 294 -11.35 4.94 -11.52
C LEU A 294 -11.27 5.96 -12.67
N PRO A 295 -11.82 5.67 -13.85
CA PRO A 295 -12.01 6.67 -14.88
C PRO A 295 -12.82 7.86 -14.33
N THR A 296 -12.46 9.07 -14.72
CA THR A 296 -13.16 10.30 -14.33
C THR A 296 -13.24 11.26 -15.50
N LYS A 297 -14.34 12.03 -15.58
CA LYS A 297 -14.43 13.22 -16.45
C LYS A 297 -14.31 14.51 -15.65
N CYS A 298 -14.49 14.44 -14.33
CA CYS A 298 -14.29 15.54 -13.42
C CYS A 298 -12.79 15.80 -13.25
N THR A 299 -12.35 16.97 -13.69
CA THR A 299 -10.97 17.50 -13.58
C THR A 299 -11.04 19.00 -13.28
N LYS A 300 -9.88 19.62 -13.01
CA LYS A 300 -9.78 21.08 -12.82
C LYS A 300 -10.21 21.89 -14.07
N ASP A 301 -10.07 21.27 -15.24
CA ASP A 301 -10.36 21.86 -16.55
C ASP A 301 -11.78 21.53 -17.05
N SER A 302 -12.52 20.66 -16.34
CA SER A 302 -13.84 20.19 -16.74
C SER A 302 -14.72 19.96 -15.50
N VAL A 303 -15.07 21.06 -14.82
CA VAL A 303 -15.82 21.00 -13.56
C VAL A 303 -17.31 20.74 -13.72
N GLU A 304 -17.85 20.83 -14.94
CA GLU A 304 -19.23 20.45 -15.23
C GLU A 304 -19.54 18.98 -14.83
N PHE A 305 -18.51 18.12 -14.80
CA PHE A 305 -18.63 16.73 -14.37
C PHE A 305 -18.34 16.52 -12.87
N CYS A 306 -17.92 17.56 -12.14
CA CYS A 306 -17.56 17.49 -10.72
C CYS A 306 -18.75 17.68 -9.77
N GLY A 307 -19.96 17.82 -10.33
CA GLY A 307 -21.17 18.14 -9.56
C GLY A 307 -21.28 19.63 -9.27
N LEU A 308 -22.33 19.99 -8.53
CA LEU A 308 -22.57 21.38 -8.15
C LEU A 308 -21.52 21.86 -7.13
N PRO A 309 -21.14 23.15 -7.17
CA PRO A 309 -20.26 23.70 -6.17
C PRO A 309 -20.91 23.59 -4.79
N LYS A 310 -20.12 23.18 -3.80
CA LYS A 310 -20.51 23.22 -2.40
C LYS A 310 -20.68 24.67 -1.97
N LYS A 311 -21.67 24.93 -1.12
CA LYS A 311 -21.98 26.26 -0.60
C LYS A 311 -22.02 26.21 0.91
N GLU A 312 -21.23 27.05 1.55
CA GLU A 312 -21.13 27.15 3.00
C GLU A 312 -21.45 28.61 3.41
N LYS A 313 -22.36 28.79 4.37
CA LYS A 313 -22.67 30.11 4.90
C LYS A 313 -21.53 30.58 5.80
N LEU A 314 -21.07 31.81 5.57
CA LEU A 314 -20.01 32.43 6.35
C LEU A 314 -20.62 33.14 7.56
N GLU A 315 -20.61 32.47 8.71
CA GLU A 315 -21.05 33.07 9.98
C GLU A 315 -19.86 33.58 10.81
N LYS A 316 -18.65 33.03 10.61
CA LYS A 316 -17.42 33.32 11.36
C LYS A 316 -16.18 33.09 10.49
N ASN A 317 -15.00 33.32 11.06
CA ASN A 317 -13.71 32.95 10.49
C ASN A 317 -13.71 31.45 10.15
N PHE A 318 -13.27 31.09 8.95
CA PHE A 318 -13.10 29.69 8.54
C PHE A 318 -11.71 29.43 7.98
N PHE A 319 -11.32 28.17 8.12
CA PHE A 319 -10.03 27.64 7.71
C PHE A 319 -10.30 26.30 7.04
N ARG A 320 -9.89 26.13 5.79
CA ARG A 320 -10.00 24.86 5.07
C ARG A 320 -8.63 24.45 4.57
N GLU A 321 -8.19 23.29 5.02
CA GLU A 321 -6.97 22.66 4.54
C GLU A 321 -7.13 22.20 3.09
N LEU A 322 -6.11 22.48 2.27
CA LEU A 322 -6.01 22.09 0.86
C LEU A 322 -4.83 21.12 0.69
N SER A 323 -4.69 20.51 -0.49
CA SER A 323 -3.54 19.68 -0.85
C SER A 323 -2.21 20.44 -0.80
N VAL A 324 -2.27 21.76 -0.98
CA VAL A 324 -1.18 22.73 -0.82
C VAL A 324 -1.75 23.97 -0.14
N GLY A 325 -1.37 24.20 1.11
CA GLY A 325 -1.77 25.35 1.90
C GLY A 325 -3.20 25.29 2.46
N PHE A 326 -3.72 26.47 2.76
CA PHE A 326 -5.00 26.68 3.43
C PHE A 326 -5.78 27.79 2.72
N ALA A 327 -7.08 27.58 2.58
CA ALA A 327 -8.03 28.66 2.29
C ALA A 327 -8.51 29.26 3.61
N VAL A 328 -8.30 30.56 3.78
CA VAL A 328 -8.60 31.27 5.05
C VAL A 328 -9.41 32.53 4.79
N TYR A 329 -10.44 32.76 5.59
CA TYR A 329 -11.30 33.94 5.51
C TYR A 329 -11.77 34.31 6.91
N GLY A 330 -11.83 35.60 7.20
CA GLY A 330 -12.30 36.08 8.50
C GLY A 330 -12.00 37.55 8.74
N ASP A 331 -12.31 38.02 9.94
CA ASP A 331 -12.13 39.41 10.40
C ASP A 331 -10.71 39.75 10.87
N PHE A 332 -9.77 38.81 10.74
CA PHE A 332 -8.38 38.99 11.15
C PHE A 332 -7.65 39.99 10.26
N ARG A 333 -6.69 40.71 10.87
CA ARG A 333 -5.89 41.75 10.21
C ARG A 333 -4.41 41.39 10.05
N GLN A 334 -4.03 40.23 10.58
CA GLN A 334 -2.65 39.76 10.54
C GLN A 334 -2.56 38.25 10.45
N VAL A 335 -1.52 37.79 9.76
CA VAL A 335 -1.06 36.40 9.73
C VAL A 335 0.38 36.40 10.22
N ILE A 336 0.70 35.57 11.21
CA ILE A 336 2.06 35.44 11.74
C ILE A 336 2.61 34.08 11.30
N VAL A 337 3.82 34.07 10.76
CA VAL A 337 4.51 32.85 10.33
C VAL A 337 5.74 32.68 11.19
N SER A 338 5.97 31.49 11.74
CA SER A 338 7.15 31.20 12.56
C SER A 338 7.88 29.95 12.09
N LYS A 339 9.21 30.01 12.13
CA LYS A 339 10.12 28.91 11.84
C LYS A 339 11.27 28.92 12.86
N GLY A 340 11.17 28.06 13.88
CA GLY A 340 12.09 28.10 15.02
C GLY A 340 11.95 29.42 15.80
N GLU A 341 13.04 30.16 15.94
CA GLU A 341 13.05 31.46 16.64
C GLU A 341 12.63 32.64 15.75
N PHE A 342 12.57 32.43 14.43
CA PHE A 342 12.18 33.49 13.49
C PHE A 342 10.65 33.60 13.42
N SER A 343 10.16 34.84 13.36
CA SER A 343 8.75 35.13 13.17
C SER A 343 8.56 36.35 12.26
N ASP A 344 7.70 36.20 11.26
CA ASP A 344 7.31 37.26 10.33
C ASP A 344 5.83 37.57 10.47
N GLN A 345 5.47 38.84 10.33
CA GLN A 345 4.10 39.31 10.43
C GLN A 345 3.63 39.91 9.10
N TRP A 346 2.52 39.39 8.59
CA TRP A 346 1.89 39.83 7.35
C TRP A 346 0.58 40.56 7.66
N LYS A 347 0.44 41.80 7.20
CA LYS A 347 -0.82 42.55 7.31
C LYS A 347 -1.78 42.11 6.21
N VAL A 348 -3.04 41.91 6.56
CA VAL A 348 -4.10 41.46 5.64
C VAL A 348 -5.38 42.26 5.82
N ASP A 349 -6.13 42.42 4.72
CA ASP A 349 -7.48 42.99 4.76
C ASP A 349 -8.46 42.00 5.42
N PRO A 350 -9.32 42.45 6.34
CA PRO A 350 -10.37 41.61 6.91
C PRO A 350 -11.47 41.31 5.87
N ASN A 351 -12.18 40.21 6.07
CA ASN A 351 -13.27 39.70 5.23
C ASN A 351 -12.87 39.46 3.77
N VAL A 352 -11.63 39.01 3.58
CA VAL A 352 -11.06 38.66 2.27
C VAL A 352 -10.58 37.21 2.33
N LEU A 353 -10.80 36.46 1.24
CA LEU A 353 -10.31 35.10 1.10
C LEU A 353 -8.82 35.13 0.71
N TYR A 354 -8.00 34.45 1.50
CA TYR A 354 -6.58 34.25 1.21
C TYR A 354 -6.28 32.77 1.00
N HIS A 355 -5.31 32.52 0.13
CA HIS A 355 -4.62 31.25 0.03
C HIS A 355 -3.26 31.38 0.69
N VAL A 356 -3.05 30.62 1.77
CA VAL A 356 -1.85 30.66 2.61
C VAL A 356 -1.10 29.35 2.47
N VAL A 357 0.15 29.42 2.04
CA VAL A 357 1.01 28.28 1.76
C VAL A 357 2.24 28.35 2.65
N PRO A 358 2.28 27.63 3.79
CA PRO A 358 3.47 27.55 4.61
C PRO A 358 4.58 26.78 3.90
N THR A 359 5.84 26.97 4.29
CA THR A 359 6.95 26.05 3.96
C THR A 359 7.00 24.88 4.94
N SER A 360 7.75 23.84 4.59
CA SER A 360 8.02 22.74 5.53
C SER A 360 8.60 23.26 6.85
N ASN A 361 8.01 22.81 7.96
CA ASN A 361 8.33 23.18 9.35
C ASN A 361 7.93 24.58 9.79
N GLU A 362 7.21 25.35 8.96
CA GLU A 362 6.60 26.60 9.40
C GLU A 362 5.31 26.36 10.20
N THR A 363 5.04 27.29 11.12
CA THR A 363 3.79 27.39 11.85
C THR A 363 3.13 28.71 11.53
N VAL A 364 1.89 28.67 11.03
CA VAL A 364 1.10 29.85 10.71
C VAL A 364 0.08 30.09 11.82
N PHE A 365 0.04 31.31 12.34
CA PHE A 365 -0.89 31.76 13.36
C PHE A 365 -1.85 32.79 12.78
N ILE A 366 -3.15 32.53 12.90
CA ILE A 366 -4.22 33.44 12.47
C ILE A 366 -5.23 33.55 13.61
N GLY A 367 -5.21 34.67 14.32
CA GLY A 367 -5.93 34.82 15.59
C GLY A 367 -5.48 33.74 16.58
N ASN A 368 -6.41 32.88 17.02
CA ASN A 368 -6.13 31.78 17.94
C ASN A 368 -5.87 30.43 17.22
N GLN A 369 -5.87 30.40 15.88
CA GLN A 369 -5.66 29.16 15.12
C GLN A 369 -4.19 28.96 14.78
N VAL A 370 -3.75 27.71 14.89
CA VAL A 370 -2.40 27.26 14.58
C VAL A 370 -2.47 26.27 13.42
N LEU A 371 -1.87 26.64 12.29
CA LEU A 371 -1.90 25.85 11.06
C LEU A 371 -0.48 25.39 10.73
N LYS A 372 -0.34 24.10 10.42
CA LYS A 372 0.92 23.49 9.99
C LYS A 372 0.63 22.52 8.86
N GLN A 373 1.44 22.56 7.82
CA GLN A 373 1.38 21.59 6.74
C GLN A 373 2.78 21.39 6.17
N GLU A 374 3.14 20.13 5.88
CA GLU A 374 4.35 19.83 5.14
C GLU A 374 4.13 20.10 3.64
N THR A 375 4.91 21.01 3.10
CA THR A 375 4.83 21.46 1.71
C THR A 375 6.24 21.47 1.09
N GLN A 376 6.33 21.23 -0.21
CA GLN A 376 7.60 21.25 -0.94
C GLN A 376 7.90 22.63 -1.55
N VAL A 377 7.42 23.71 -0.94
CA VAL A 377 7.61 25.08 -1.44
C VAL A 377 8.77 25.74 -0.71
N ASP A 378 9.62 26.43 -1.47
CA ASP A 378 10.87 27.02 -0.98
C ASP A 378 10.65 28.27 -0.11
N SER A 379 9.51 28.94 -0.26
CA SER A 379 9.17 30.17 0.45
C SER A 379 7.70 30.22 0.83
N PHE A 380 7.40 30.87 1.96
CA PHE A 380 6.04 31.16 2.38
C PHE A 380 5.30 31.93 1.28
N GLY A 381 4.10 31.47 0.93
CA GLY A 381 3.26 32.11 -0.07
C GLY A 381 1.95 32.57 0.54
N MET A 382 1.56 33.81 0.29
CA MET A 382 0.21 34.29 0.61
C MET A 382 -0.33 35.10 -0.55
N ARG A 383 -1.54 34.78 -1.00
CA ARG A 383 -2.23 35.51 -2.06
C ARG A 383 -3.69 35.76 -1.73
N LYS A 384 -4.18 36.93 -2.14
CA LYS A 384 -5.59 37.31 -2.13
C LYS A 384 -6.29 36.66 -3.32
N ILE A 385 -7.49 36.14 -3.11
CA ILE A 385 -8.29 35.42 -4.13
C ILE A 385 -9.37 36.31 -4.70
#